data_AF-A0A2V9MJY0-F1
#
_entry.id   AF-A0A2V9MJY0-F1
#
_cell.length_a   1.000
_cell.length_b   1.000
_cell.length_c   1.000
_cell.angle_alpha   90.00
_cell.angle_beta   90.00
_cell.angle_gamma   90.00
#
_symmetry.space_group_name_H-M   'P 1'
#
loop_
_entity.id
_entity.type
_entity.pdbx_description
1 polymer ?
#
loop_
_entity_poly.entity_id
_entity_poly.type
_entity_poly.pdbx_seq_one_letter_code
_entity_poly.pdbx_strand_id
1 'polypeptide(L)'
;GDVVTLEIAPSGEEPEPMVPADLRKALAAAPKARALWSDITPIARRDWIHWIASAKRPETRARRVDNACAMLAAGKRRVCCFDRSGFYSKSFSSPKAAI
;
A
#
# COMPACT_ATOMS: atom_id res chain seq x y z
N GLY A 1 -35.74 15.21 7.39
CA GLY A 1 -34.33 14.82 7.25
C GLY A 1 -33.75 14.87 8.64
N ASP A 2 -33.17 13.77 9.10
CA ASP A 2 -32.72 13.65 10.48
C ASP A 2 -31.36 14.31 10.67
N VAL A 3 -31.23 15.03 11.78
CA VAL A 3 -29.96 15.63 12.22
C VAL A 3 -29.33 14.68 13.21
N VAL A 4 -28.13 14.21 12.89
CA VAL A 4 -27.31 13.35 13.76
C VAL A 4 -26.05 14.10 14.15
N THR A 5 -25.69 14.00 15.43
CA THR A 5 -24.45 14.56 15.96
C THR A 5 -23.34 13.53 15.80
N LEU A 6 -22.23 13.93 15.18
CA LEU A 6 -21.05 13.10 14.95
C LEU A 6 -19.85 13.76 15.62
N GLU A 7 -19.06 12.96 16.34
CA GLU A 7 -17.75 13.38 16.84
C GLU A 7 -16.65 12.77 15.95
N ILE A 8 -15.74 13.62 15.48
CA ILE A 8 -14.62 13.22 14.62
C ILE A 8 -13.33 13.52 15.38
N ALA A 9 -12.53 12.49 15.64
CA ALA A 9 -11.20 12.61 16.23
C ALA A 9 -10.13 12.08 15.25
N PRO A 10 -8.95 12.69 15.19
CA PRO A 10 -7.84 12.16 14.42
C PRO A 10 -7.38 10.83 15.04
N SER A 11 -7.30 9.79 14.21
CA SER A 11 -6.73 8.50 14.63
C SER A 11 -5.24 8.68 14.93
N GLY A 12 -4.82 8.39 16.17
CA GLY A 12 -3.46 8.68 16.65
C GLY A 12 -2.35 7.93 15.92
N GLU A 13 -2.52 6.62 15.70
CA GLU A 13 -1.54 5.82 14.97
C GLU A 13 -2.22 5.14 13.78
N GLU A 14 -1.71 5.43 12.58
CA GLU A 14 -2.27 4.92 11.34
C GLU A 14 -1.90 3.43 11.21
N PRO A 15 -2.84 2.47 11.31
CA PRO A 15 -2.51 1.05 11.46
C PRO A 15 -1.61 0.56 10.32
N GLU A 16 -0.51 -0.10 10.68
CA GLU A 16 0.39 -0.68 9.69
C GLU A 16 -0.38 -1.69 8.83
N PRO A 17 -0.45 -1.46 7.50
CA PRO A 17 -1.20 -2.34 6.62
C PRO A 17 -0.56 -3.72 6.58
N MET A 18 -1.37 -4.77 6.65
CA MET A 18 -0.88 -6.14 6.51
C MET A 18 -0.17 -6.33 5.16
N VAL A 19 1.14 -6.53 5.21
CA VAL A 19 1.98 -6.71 4.02
C VAL A 19 1.74 -8.10 3.43
N PRO A 20 1.31 -8.21 2.15
CA PRO A 20 1.13 -9.49 1.49
C PRO A 20 2.41 -10.35 1.52
N ALA A 21 2.25 -11.67 1.71
CA ALA A 21 3.39 -12.57 1.90
C ALA A 21 4.31 -12.65 0.67
N ASP A 22 3.76 -12.50 -0.53
CA ASP A 22 4.48 -12.37 -1.80
C ASP A 22 5.37 -11.12 -1.81
N LEU A 23 4.82 -9.95 -1.44
CA LEU A 23 5.58 -8.71 -1.33
C LEU A 23 6.68 -8.80 -0.27
N ARG A 24 6.39 -9.39 0.90
CA ARG A 24 7.39 -9.59 1.96
C ARG A 24 8.56 -10.44 1.49
N LYS A 25 8.30 -11.53 0.76
CA LYS A 25 9.34 -12.40 0.18
C LYS A 25 10.19 -11.64 -0.84
N ALA A 26 9.56 -10.87 -1.72
CA ALA A 26 10.27 -10.09 -2.73
C ALA A 26 11.14 -8.98 -2.13
N LEU A 27 10.64 -8.27 -1.11
CA LEU A 27 11.42 -7.28 -0.37
C LEU A 27 12.60 -7.91 0.38
N ALA A 28 12.43 -9.12 0.92
CA ALA A 28 13.53 -9.83 1.57
C ALA A 28 14.68 -10.17 0.59
N ALA A 29 14.35 -10.44 -0.68
CA ALA A 29 15.32 -10.69 -1.74
C ALA A 29 15.97 -9.42 -2.32
N ALA A 30 15.44 -8.23 -2.01
CA ALA A 30 15.91 -6.95 -2.56
C ALA A 30 16.29 -5.94 -1.45
N PRO A 31 17.54 -5.96 -0.95
CA PRO A 31 17.97 -5.15 0.19
C PRO A 31 17.74 -3.64 0.01
N LYS A 32 18.00 -3.11 -1.19
CA LYS A 32 17.76 -1.70 -1.52
C LYS A 32 16.28 -1.31 -1.44
N ALA A 33 15.41 -2.18 -1.99
CA ALA A 33 13.97 -1.96 -1.93
C ALA A 33 13.44 -2.05 -0.49
N ARG A 34 13.98 -2.97 0.32
CA ARG A 34 13.64 -3.12 1.74
C ARG A 34 14.04 -1.91 2.58
N ALA A 35 15.21 -1.33 2.32
CA ALA A 35 15.65 -0.12 3.00
C ALA A 35 14.68 1.04 2.72
N LEU A 36 14.33 1.27 1.45
CA LEU A 36 13.36 2.31 1.10
C LEU A 36 11.95 2.01 1.64
N TRP A 37 11.52 0.74 1.61
CA TRP A 37 10.24 0.31 2.18
C TRP A 37 10.12 0.66 3.67
N SER A 38 11.22 0.56 4.41
CA SER A 38 11.28 0.90 5.82
C SER A 38 11.31 2.42 6.05
N ASP A 39 11.93 3.18 5.13
CA ASP A 39 12.01 4.66 5.14
C ASP A 39 10.66 5.34 4.81
N ILE A 40 9.84 4.74 3.95
CA ILE A 40 8.58 5.37 3.52
C ILE A 40 7.48 5.33 4.60
N THR A 41 6.56 6.29 4.51
CA THR A 41 5.44 6.43 5.45
C THR A 41 4.43 5.28 5.33
N PRO A 42 3.65 4.97 6.39
CA PRO A 42 2.59 3.98 6.35
C PRO A 42 1.59 4.20 5.21
N ILE A 43 1.23 5.46 4.91
CA ILE A 43 0.39 5.83 3.76
C ILE A 43 1.01 5.37 2.43
N ALA A 44 2.31 5.59 2.24
CA ALA A 44 2.98 5.14 1.02
C ALA A 44 3.01 3.60 0.93
N ARG A 45 3.21 2.89 2.05
CA ARG A 45 3.11 1.41 2.07
C ARG A 45 1.70 0.94 1.72
N ARG A 46 0.66 1.61 2.22
CA ARG A 46 -0.75 1.36 1.85
C ARG A 46 -0.98 1.54 0.35
N ASP A 47 -0.47 2.64 -0.24
CA ASP A 47 -0.55 2.90 -1.68
C ASP A 47 0.06 1.74 -2.49
N TRP A 48 1.25 1.28 -2.11
CA TRP A 48 1.92 0.13 -2.76
C TRP A 48 1.12 -1.16 -2.62
N ILE A 49 0.64 -1.48 -1.41
CA ILE A 49 -0.14 -2.69 -1.14
C ILE A 49 -1.44 -2.68 -1.95
N HIS A 50 -2.15 -1.54 -1.99
CA HIS A 50 -3.38 -1.41 -2.75
C HIS A 50 -3.14 -1.57 -4.26
N TRP A 51 -2.07 -0.94 -4.76
CA TRP A 51 -1.70 -1.08 -6.16
C TRP A 51 -1.38 -2.55 -6.52
N ILE A 52 -0.67 -3.28 -5.66
CA ILE A 52 -0.39 -4.70 -5.89
C ILE A 52 -1.68 -5.55 -5.78
N ALA A 53 -2.47 -5.33 -4.73
CA ALA A 53 -3.69 -6.09 -4.45
C ALA A 53 -4.79 -5.89 -5.49
N SER A 54 -4.85 -4.72 -6.13
CA SER A 54 -5.81 -4.44 -7.21
C SER A 54 -5.59 -5.30 -8.46
N ALA A 55 -4.44 -5.97 -8.61
CA ALA A 55 -4.25 -7.00 -9.61
C ALA A 55 -4.99 -8.29 -9.19
N LYS A 56 -6.14 -8.53 -9.83
CA LYS A 56 -6.97 -9.73 -9.61
C LYS A 56 -6.34 -11.02 -10.16
N ARG A 57 -5.54 -10.92 -11.23
CA ARG A 57 -4.86 -12.07 -11.83
C ARG A 57 -3.54 -12.35 -11.12
N PRO A 58 -3.23 -13.61 -10.74
CA PRO A 58 -2.01 -13.94 -10.00
C PRO A 58 -0.73 -13.59 -10.76
N GLU A 59 -0.70 -13.82 -12.08
CA GLU A 59 0.43 -13.44 -12.95
C GLU A 59 0.69 -11.93 -12.95
N THR A 60 -0.39 -11.13 -13.01
CA THR A 60 -0.28 -9.67 -12.98
C THR A 60 0.16 -9.18 -11.60
N ARG A 61 -0.28 -9.86 -10.53
CA ARG A 61 0.16 -9.56 -9.17
C ARG A 61 1.66 -9.82 -9.02
N ALA A 62 2.16 -10.97 -9.46
CA ALA A 62 3.59 -11.29 -9.45
C ALA A 62 4.41 -10.21 -10.19
N ARG A 63 4.00 -9.85 -11.42
CA ARG A 63 4.66 -8.77 -12.18
C ARG A 63 4.65 -7.43 -11.45
N ARG A 64 3.57 -7.09 -10.73
CA ARG A 64 3.51 -5.85 -9.93
C ARG A 64 4.43 -5.89 -8.71
N VAL A 65 4.57 -7.05 -8.07
CA VAL A 65 5.53 -7.23 -6.96
C VAL A 65 6.96 -7.02 -7.43
N ASP A 66 7.33 -7.59 -8.59
CA ASP A 66 8.66 -7.40 -9.17
C ASP A 66 8.91 -5.94 -9.55
N ASN A 67 7.93 -5.30 -10.21
CA ASN A 67 7.99 -3.89 -10.55
C ASN A 67 8.08 -3.00 -9.30
N ALA A 68 7.36 -3.32 -8.23
CA ALA A 68 7.44 -2.58 -6.97
C ALA A 68 8.86 -2.65 -6.39
N CYS A 69 9.47 -3.83 -6.36
CA CYS A 69 10.84 -3.99 -5.90
C CYS A 69 11.84 -3.20 -6.77
N ALA A 70 11.69 -3.24 -8.09
CA ALA A 70 12.54 -2.47 -9.01
C ALA A 70 12.38 -0.95 -8.82
N MET A 71 11.14 -0.47 -8.67
CA MET A 71 10.85 0.95 -8.47
C MET A 71 11.34 1.45 -7.10
N LEU A 72 11.17 0.67 -6.04
CA LEU A 72 11.69 0.97 -4.71
C LEU A 72 13.22 0.96 -4.71
N ALA A 73 13.86 -0.01 -5.38
CA ALA A 73 15.31 -0.03 -5.53
C ALA A 73 15.84 1.17 -6.33
N ALA A 74 15.03 1.72 -7.25
CA ALA A 74 15.31 2.96 -7.99
C ALA A 74 15.01 4.25 -7.19
N GLY A 75 14.64 4.16 -5.90
CA GLY A 75 14.40 5.32 -5.05
C GLY A 75 12.98 5.90 -5.12
N LYS A 76 12.05 5.27 -5.84
CA LYS A 76 10.68 5.78 -5.94
C LYS A 76 9.92 5.47 -4.66
N ARG A 77 9.66 6.52 -3.87
CA ARG A 77 8.88 6.42 -2.62
C ARG A 77 7.38 6.19 -2.82
N ARG A 78 6.86 6.41 -4.03
CA ARG A 78 5.43 6.31 -4.38
C ARG A 78 5.23 5.54 -5.69
N VAL A 79 4.08 4.87 -5.81
CA VAL A 79 3.64 4.28 -7.07
C VAL A 79 3.39 5.38 -8.11
N CYS A 80 3.95 5.22 -9.30
CA CYS A 80 3.69 6.08 -10.45
C CYS A 80 2.33 5.72 -11.08
N CYS A 81 1.53 6.73 -11.44
CA CYS A 81 0.20 6.57 -12.06
C CYS A 81 -0.82 5.79 -11.20
N PHE A 82 -0.71 5.86 -9.86
CA PHE A 82 -1.74 5.35 -8.95
C PHE A 82 -2.65 6.48 -8.49
N ASP A 83 -3.95 6.31 -8.77
CA ASP A 83 -4.98 7.24 -8.32
C ASP A 83 -5.21 7.11 -6.81
N ARG A 84 -4.69 8.08 -6.05
CA ARG A 84 -4.91 8.19 -4.60
C ARG A 84 -6.26 8.80 -4.24
N SER A 85 -6.96 9.41 -5.21
CA SER A 85 -8.29 9.97 -4.93
C SER A 85 -9.32 8.88 -4.65
N GLY A 86 -9.02 7.64 -5.07
CA GLY A 86 -9.93 6.50 -4.92
C GLY A 86 -11.15 6.56 -5.83
N PHE A 87 -11.26 7.63 -6.63
CA PHE A 87 -12.34 7.85 -7.57
C PHE A 87 -12.44 6.70 -8.58
N TYR A 88 -11.29 6.23 -9.08
CA TYR A 88 -11.26 5.17 -10.08
C TYR A 88 -11.13 3.76 -9.48
N SER A 89 -10.52 3.63 -8.30
CA SER A 89 -10.30 2.31 -7.70
C SER A 89 -11.56 1.79 -6.98
N LYS A 90 -12.43 2.67 -6.45
CA LYS A 90 -13.61 2.35 -5.60
C LYS A 90 -13.34 1.30 -4.50
N SER A 91 -12.08 1.05 -4.16
CA SER A 91 -11.65 -0.07 -3.33
C SER A 91 -10.80 0.37 -2.14
N PHE A 92 -10.55 1.68 -1.99
CA PHE A 92 -9.97 2.19 -0.77
C PHE A 92 -10.91 1.90 0.39
N SER A 93 -10.38 1.20 1.37
CA SER A 93 -11.01 0.96 2.66
C SER A 93 -9.95 1.18 3.73
N SER A 94 -10.39 1.46 4.96
CA SER A 94 -9.47 1.57 6.08
C SER A 94 -8.70 0.25 6.21
N PRO A 95 -7.35 0.28 6.22
CA PRO A 95 -6.59 -0.95 6.27
C PRO A 95 -6.79 -1.64 7.60
N LYS A 96 -6.90 -2.96 7.52
CA LYS A 96 -7.00 -3.83 8.69
C LYS A 96 -5.61 -3.91 9.33
N ALA A 97 -5.55 -3.66 10.64
CA ALA A 97 -4.31 -3.79 11.41
C ALA A 97 -3.72 -5.20 11.24
N ALA A 98 -2.39 -5.30 11.16
CA ALA A 98 -1.69 -6.57 11.27
C ALA A 98 -1.92 -7.12 12.70
N ILE A 99 -2.56 -8.30 12.78
CA ILE A 99 -2.80 -9.04 14.03
C ILE A 99 -1.56 -9.86 14.37
#